data_AF-A0A7W0MRP6-F1
#
_entry.id   AF-A0A7W0MRP6-F1
#
_cell.length_a   1.000
_cell.length_b   1.000
_cell.length_c   1.000
_cell.angle_alpha   90.00
_cell.angle_beta   90.00
_cell.angle_gamma   90.00
#
_symmetry.space_group_name_H-M   'P 1'
#
loop_
_entity.id
_entity.type
_entity.pdbx_description
1 polymer ?
#
loop_
_entity_poly.entity_id
_entity_poly.type
_entity_poly.pdbx_seq_one_letter_code
_entity_poly.pdbx_strand_id
1 'polypeptide(L)' 'MSIVTHNDDLSFLPNRGAVPLFTATRSSIRAAGRRSAEMLIARIADPETAPRHELWQPELVLGLST' A
#
# COMPACT_ATOMS: atom_id res chain seq x y z
N MET A 1 6.26 23.46 -6.56
CA MET A 1 5.02 23.06 -5.86
C MET A 1 5.13 21.56 -5.69
N SER A 2 5.49 21.10 -4.49
CA SER A 2 5.71 19.67 -4.23
C SER A 2 4.37 19.01 -3.92
N ILE A 3 4.01 17.97 -4.66
CA ILE A 3 2.84 17.12 -4.37
C ILE A 3 3.36 15.72 -4.06
N VAL A 4 3.00 15.19 -2.89
CA VAL A 4 3.26 13.80 -2.50
C VAL A 4 1.94 13.04 -2.49
N THR A 5 1.86 11.96 -3.25
CA THR A 5 0.65 11.12 -3.35
C THR A 5 0.82 9.78 -2.62
N HIS A 6 -0.24 9.21 -2.06
CA HIS A 6 -0.27 7.82 -1.59
C HIS A 6 -0.95 7.01 -2.69
N ASN A 7 -0.19 6.19 -3.41
CA ASN A 7 -0.65 5.60 -4.67
C ASN A 7 -0.46 4.09 -4.71
N ASP A 8 -1.53 3.41 -5.12
CA ASP A 8 -1.61 1.96 -5.23
C ASP A 8 -1.62 1.47 -6.68
N ASP A 9 -1.09 2.30 -7.58
CA ASP A 9 -1.10 2.04 -9.02
C ASP A 9 -2.54 2.03 -9.58
N LEU A 10 -3.27 3.13 -9.33
CA LEU A 10 -4.60 3.36 -9.89
C LEU A 10 -4.55 3.19 -11.41
N SER A 11 -5.40 2.30 -11.94
CA SER A 11 -5.43 1.97 -13.37
C SER A 11 -5.72 3.18 -14.28
N PHE A 12 -6.32 4.24 -13.74
CA PHE A 12 -6.62 5.50 -14.44
C PHE A 12 -5.57 6.61 -14.24
N LEU A 13 -4.57 6.41 -13.37
CA LEU A 13 -3.43 7.31 -13.20
C LEU A 13 -2.14 6.49 -12.97
N PRO A 14 -1.68 5.72 -13.97
CA PRO A 14 -0.53 4.85 -13.80
C PRO A 14 0.74 5.68 -13.62
N ASN A 15 1.36 5.61 -12.43
CA ASN A 15 2.71 6.14 -12.20
C ASN A 15 3.75 5.11 -12.69
N ARG A 16 3.61 4.70 -13.96
CA ARG A 16 4.35 3.58 -14.61
C ARG A 16 5.24 4.02 -15.78
N GLY A 17 5.48 5.32 -15.94
CA GLY A 17 6.50 5.81 -16.87
C GLY A 17 7.91 5.50 -16.37
N ALA A 18 8.90 5.47 -17.27
CA ALA A 18 10.32 5.27 -16.93
C ALA A 18 10.85 6.31 -15.91
N VAL A 19 10.19 7.47 -15.85
CA VAL A 19 10.33 8.47 -14.79
C VAL A 19 8.94 8.71 -14.20
N PRO A 20 8.74 8.50 -12.88
CA PRO A 20 7.49 8.79 -12.20
C PRO A 20 7.12 10.27 -12.35
N LEU A 21 5.87 10.56 -12.71
CA LEU A 21 5.42 11.95 -12.91
C LEU A 21 5.31 12.68 -11.57
N PHE A 22 5.00 11.95 -10.50
CA PHE A 22 4.84 12.45 -9.14
C PHE A 22 5.72 11.69 -8.15
N THR A 23 6.18 12.40 -7.13
CA THR A 23 6.70 11.77 -5.91
C THR A 23 5.54 11.13 -5.15
N ALA A 24 5.65 9.85 -4.83
CA ALA A 24 4.56 9.07 -4.25
C ALA A 24 5.07 8.03 -3.26
N THR A 25 4.29 7.76 -2.23
CA THR A 25 4.46 6.54 -1.42
C THR A 25 3.66 5.42 -2.08
N ARG A 26 4.32 4.29 -2.35
CA ARG A 26 3.74 3.07 -2.92
C ARG A 26 3.63 2.03 -1.81
N SER A 27 2.40 1.73 -1.44
CA SER A 27 2.03 0.55 -0.68
C SER A 27 1.00 -0.21 -1.51
N SER A 28 0.84 -1.52 -1.31
CA SER A 28 -0.18 -2.27 -2.06
C SER A 28 -1.41 -2.55 -1.21
N ILE A 29 -2.50 -1.81 -1.41
CA ILE A 29 -3.85 -2.01 -0.85
C ILE A 29 -4.37 -3.38 -1.27
N ARG A 30 -4.11 -3.83 -2.50
CA ARG A 30 -4.53 -5.18 -2.93
C ARG A 30 -3.86 -6.27 -2.10
N ALA A 31 -2.56 -6.12 -1.82
CA ALA A 31 -1.86 -7.06 -0.96
C ALA A 31 -2.29 -6.90 0.51
N ALA A 32 -2.46 -5.66 1.00
CA ALA A 32 -2.90 -5.37 2.36
C ALA A 32 -4.30 -5.94 2.62
N GLY A 33 -5.23 -5.79 1.68
CA GLY A 33 -6.58 -6.37 1.77
C GLY A 33 -6.56 -7.90 1.82
N ARG A 34 -5.70 -8.55 1.04
CA ARG A 34 -5.50 -10.01 1.12
C ARG A 34 -4.99 -10.42 2.48
N ARG A 35 -4.01 -9.68 3.02
CA ARG A 35 -3.44 -9.97 4.33
C ARG A 35 -4.46 -9.78 5.46
N SER A 36 -5.24 -8.70 5.40
CA SER A 36 -6.32 -8.45 6.36
C SER A 36 -7.34 -9.59 6.37
N ALA A 37 -7.70 -10.12 5.19
CA ALA A 37 -8.60 -11.27 5.08
C ALA A 37 -7.98 -12.54 5.70
N GLU A 38 -6.70 -12.83 5.43
CA GLU A 38 -5.99 -13.97 6.03
C GLU A 38 -5.95 -13.87 7.57
N MET A 39 -5.64 -12.68 8.09
CA MET A 39 -5.62 -12.42 9.53
C MET A 39 -6.99 -12.60 10.16
N LEU A 40 -8.05 -12.12 9.50
CA LEU A 40 -9.43 -12.29 9.96
C LEU A 40 -9.84 -13.78 9.98
N ILE A 41 -9.56 -14.51 8.91
CA ILE A 41 -9.87 -15.95 8.81
C ILE A 41 -9.16 -16.72 9.94
N ALA A 42 -7.87 -16.44 10.17
CA ALA A 42 -7.12 -17.05 11.27
C ALA A 42 -7.74 -16.73 12.64
N ARG A 43 -8.22 -15.50 12.83
CA ARG A 43 -8.86 -15.06 14.07
C ARG A 43 -10.22 -15.72 14.30
N ILE A 44 -10.98 -15.97 13.24
CA ILE A 44 -12.24 -16.72 13.30
C ILE A 44 -11.98 -18.18 13.65
N ALA A 45 -10.91 -18.77 13.10
CA ALA A 45 -10.53 -20.16 13.36
C ALA A 45 -10.02 -20.36 14.80
N ASP A 46 -9.38 -19.35 15.39
CA ASP A 46 -8.88 -19.37 16.77
C ASP A 46 -9.23 -18.05 17.52
N PRO A 47 -10.43 -17.96 18.12
CA PRO A 47 -10.93 -16.76 18.80
C PRO A 47 -10.19 -16.38 20.09
N GLU A 48 -9.39 -17.27 20.68
CA GLU A 48 -8.68 -17.01 21.94
C GLU A 48 -7.30 -16.36 21.72
N THR A 49 -6.79 -16.36 20.47
CA THR A 49 -5.54 -15.67 20.13
C THR A 49 -5.61 -14.16 20.35
N ALA A 50 -4.50 -13.47 20.59
CA ALA A 50 -4.52 -12.00 20.63
C ALA A 50 -4.74 -11.41 19.22
N PRO A 51 -5.36 -10.22 19.07
CA PRO A 51 -5.39 -9.50 17.81
C PRO A 51 -3.98 -9.32 17.25
N ARG A 52 -3.81 -9.65 15.97
CA ARG A 52 -2.53 -9.50 15.27
C ARG A 52 -2.44 -8.11 14.66
N HIS A 53 -1.26 -7.50 14.74
CA HIS A 53 -0.96 -6.21 14.13
C HIS A 53 0.27 -6.33 13.24
N GLU A 54 0.21 -5.77 12.03
CA GLU A 54 1.31 -5.74 11.08
C GLU A 54 1.49 -4.31 10.55
N LEU A 55 2.74 -3.84 10.50
CA LEU A 55 3.09 -2.56 9.88
C LEU A 55 3.86 -2.85 8.59
N TRP A 56 3.33 -2.39 7.47
CA TRP A 56 3.94 -2.58 6.16
C TRP A 56 4.64 -1.28 5.75
N GLN A 57 5.94 -1.37 5.46
CA GLN A 57 6.71 -0.20 5.05
C GLN A 57 6.33 0.20 3.61
N PRO A 58 5.86 1.44 3.39
CA PRO A 58 5.65 1.93 2.04
C PRO A 58 6.98 2.30 1.39
N GLU A 59 7.08 2.10 0.09
CA GLU A 59 8.21 2.56 -0.72
C GLU A 59 8.01 4.03 -1.12
N LEU A 60 9.02 4.88 -0.97
CA LEU A 60 8.99 6.24 -1.52
C LEU A 60 9.54 6.24 -2.94
N VAL A 61 8.68 6.50 -3.92
CA VAL A 61 9.01 6.65 -5.33
C VAL A 61 9.18 8.13 -5.63
N LEU A 62 10.38 8.55 -6.02
CA LEU A 62 10.68 9.95 -6.37
C LEU A 62 10.28 10.24 -7.82
N GLY A 63 9.54 11.32 -8.04
CA GLY A 63 9.15 11.80 -9.37
C GLY A 63 9.66 13.21 -9.68
N LEU A 64 9.35 13.73 -10.86
CA LEU A 64 9.82 15.05 -11.33
C LEU A 64 9.22 16.25 -10.57
N SER A 65 8.20 16.03 -9.75
CA SER A 65 7.64 17.06 -8.89
C SER A 65 8.47 17.21 -7.61
N THR A 66 9.40 18.17 -7.61
CA THR A 66 9.93 18.78 -6.38
C THR A 66 9.28 20.11 -6.10
#